data_AF-A0A9J6E814-F1
#
_entry.id   AF-A0A9J6E814-F1
#
_cell.length_a   1.000
_cell.length_b   1.000
_cell.length_c   1.000
_cell.angle_alpha   90.00
_cell.angle_beta   90.00
_cell.angle_gamma   90.00
#
_symmetry.space_group_name_H-M   'P 1'
#
loop_
_entity.id
_entity.type
_entity.pdbx_description
1 polymer ?
#
loop_
_entity_poly.entity_id
_entity_poly.type
_entity_poly.pdbx_seq_one_letter_code
_entity_poly.pdbx_strand_id
1 'polypeptide(L)'
;MLHDTSNTTQHIHKKWPDTRQFDDAEDARLEWLEVTLPVYLDELEKSCRSQKEFSTKETYEAFLLTTYFTVACIKYLLIEEKFLFVLTRKFQKFNSDPIKSLFGTLLMSSGCNYMLNVRSVLQGLEKVLKTGLAASSMA
;
A
#
# COMPACT_ATOMS: atom_id res chain seq x y z
N MET A 1 -8.63 3.13 -6.69
CA MET A 1 -9.62 2.12 -7.14
C MET A 1 -8.93 0.87 -7.70
N LEU A 2 -7.95 0.97 -8.61
CA LEU A 2 -7.22 -0.20 -9.13
C LEU A 2 -6.14 -0.78 -8.20
N HIS A 3 -5.61 0.04 -7.29
CA HIS A 3 -4.72 -0.44 -6.23
C HIS A 3 -5.45 -1.17 -5.08
N ASP A 4 -6.79 -1.25 -5.08
CA ASP A 4 -7.60 -1.87 -4.01
C ASP A 4 -8.32 -3.14 -4.47
N THR A 5 -7.56 -4.18 -4.79
CA THR A 5 -8.06 -5.54 -5.02
C THR A 5 -7.79 -6.37 -3.78
N SER A 6 -8.86 -6.75 -3.07
CA SER A 6 -8.75 -7.32 -1.71
C SER A 6 -9.07 -8.81 -1.60
N ASN A 7 -9.87 -9.33 -2.52
CA ASN A 7 -10.23 -10.73 -2.62
C ASN A 7 -10.80 -11.04 -4.02
N THR A 8 -11.09 -12.32 -4.28
CA THR A 8 -11.51 -12.81 -5.60
C THR A 8 -13.01 -12.66 -5.87
N THR A 9 -13.83 -12.29 -4.88
CA THR A 9 -15.31 -12.23 -4.99
C THR A 9 -15.88 -10.83 -4.86
N GLN A 10 -15.08 -9.84 -4.45
CA GLN A 10 -15.53 -8.47 -4.18
C GLN A 10 -16.11 -7.82 -5.43
N HIS A 11 -15.48 -8.04 -6.58
CA HIS A 11 -15.96 -7.53 -7.86
C HIS A 11 -17.34 -8.08 -8.22
N ILE A 12 -17.68 -9.29 -7.77
CA ILE A 12 -18.98 -9.93 -7.96
C ILE A 12 -20.01 -9.28 -7.03
N HIS A 13 -19.73 -9.25 -5.72
CA HIS A 13 -20.68 -8.75 -4.72
C HIS A 13 -20.95 -7.25 -4.85
N LYS A 14 -19.91 -6.46 -5.15
CA LYS A 14 -20.03 -5.01 -5.32
C LYS A 14 -20.35 -4.59 -6.76
N LYS A 15 -20.47 -5.55 -7.70
CA LYS A 15 -20.63 -5.31 -9.13
C LYS A 15 -19.60 -4.30 -9.66
N TRP A 16 -18.35 -4.49 -9.27
CA TRP A 16 -17.28 -3.55 -9.56
C TRP A 16 -16.07 -4.26 -10.19
N PRO A 17 -15.97 -4.26 -11.54
CA PRO A 17 -14.95 -5.03 -12.26
C PRO A 17 -13.51 -4.64 -11.91
N ASP A 18 -13.23 -3.35 -11.63
CA ASP A 18 -11.89 -2.88 -11.30
C ASP A 18 -11.28 -3.53 -10.04
N THR A 19 -12.13 -4.07 -9.16
CA THR A 19 -11.70 -4.73 -7.91
C THR A 19 -11.41 -6.23 -8.08
N ARG A 20 -11.50 -6.76 -9.30
CA ARG A 20 -11.16 -8.15 -9.64
C ARG A 20 -9.67 -8.40 -9.38
N GLN A 21 -9.30 -9.59 -8.93
CA GLN A 21 -7.90 -9.97 -8.82
C GLN A 21 -7.17 -9.86 -10.17
N PHE A 22 -5.85 -9.71 -10.14
CA PHE A 22 -5.02 -9.79 -11.35
C PHE A 22 -4.60 -11.24 -11.54
N ASP A 23 -5.06 -11.89 -12.60
CA ASP A 23 -4.70 -13.26 -12.97
C ASP A 23 -4.11 -13.36 -14.39
N ASP A 24 -3.98 -12.21 -15.06
CA ASP A 24 -3.37 -12.07 -16.37
C ASP A 24 -2.33 -10.94 -16.30
N ALA A 25 -1.15 -11.19 -16.86
CA ALA A 25 -0.06 -10.22 -16.92
C ALA A 25 -0.31 -9.13 -17.97
N GLU A 26 -1.15 -9.42 -18.96
CA GLU A 26 -1.58 -8.51 -20.02
C GLU A 26 -2.95 -7.87 -19.74
N ASP A 27 -3.39 -7.90 -18.47
CA ASP A 27 -4.64 -7.26 -18.05
C ASP A 27 -4.61 -5.76 -18.41
N ALA A 28 -5.61 -5.29 -19.16
CA ALA A 28 -5.71 -3.89 -19.61
C ALA A 28 -5.66 -2.87 -18.46
N ARG A 29 -6.02 -3.28 -17.24
CA ARG A 29 -5.91 -2.44 -16.04
C ARG A 29 -4.45 -2.16 -15.66
N LEU A 30 -3.53 -3.09 -15.93
CA LEU A 30 -2.09 -2.88 -15.73
C LEU A 30 -1.53 -1.91 -16.75
N GLU A 31 -1.93 -2.04 -18.02
CA GLU A 31 -1.58 -1.08 -19.08
C GLU A 31 -2.11 0.32 -18.75
N TRP A 32 -3.34 0.42 -18.26
CA TRP A 32 -3.90 1.71 -17.84
C TRP A 32 -3.08 2.37 -16.73
N LEU A 33 -2.61 1.60 -15.75
CA LEU A 33 -1.76 2.10 -14.66
C LEU A 33 -0.37 2.53 -15.15
N GLU A 34 0.19 1.81 -16.12
CA GLU A 34 1.55 2.03 -16.61
C GLU A 34 1.63 3.14 -17.68
N VAL A 35 0.60 3.30 -18.50
CA VAL A 35 0.65 4.19 -19.69
C VAL A 35 -0.37 5.31 -19.59
N THR A 36 -1.65 4.97 -19.39
CA THR A 36 -2.75 5.94 -19.46
C THR A 36 -2.78 6.87 -18.27
N LEU A 37 -2.54 6.35 -17.06
CA LEU A 37 -2.58 7.12 -15.82
C LEU A 37 -1.51 8.22 -15.77
N PRO A 38 -0.22 7.98 -16.09
CA PRO A 38 0.77 9.06 -16.17
C PRO A 38 0.38 10.18 -17.14
N VAL A 39 -0.14 9.83 -18.32
CA VAL A 39 -0.60 10.83 -19.32
C VAL A 39 -1.78 11.63 -18.77
N TYR A 40 -2.76 10.95 -18.18
CA TYR A 40 -3.90 11.59 -17.55
C TYR A 40 -3.48 12.57 -16.44
N LEU A 41 -2.51 12.20 -15.61
CA LEU A 41 -2.04 13.07 -14.53
C LEU A 41 -1.27 14.29 -15.06
N ASP A 42 -0.49 14.14 -16.13
CA ASP A 42 0.22 15.25 -16.77
C ASP A 42 -0.77 16.25 -17.42
N GLU A 43 -1.83 15.75 -18.06
CA GLU A 43 -2.94 16.60 -18.54
C GLU A 43 -3.67 17.31 -17.39
N LEU A 44 -3.89 16.61 -16.28
CA LEU A 44 -4.54 17.14 -15.10
C LEU A 44 -3.69 18.24 -14.44
N GLU A 45 -2.37 18.02 -14.31
CA GLU A 45 -1.43 19.03 -13.82
C GLU A 45 -1.46 20.30 -14.69
N LYS A 46 -1.45 20.13 -16.03
CA LYS A 46 -1.53 21.24 -16.99
C LYS A 46 -2.86 22.00 -16.93
N SER A 47 -3.94 21.33 -16.51
CA SER A 47 -5.27 21.94 -16.37
C SER A 47 -5.45 22.74 -15.08
N CYS A 48 -4.58 22.53 -14.07
CA CYS A 48 -4.63 23.26 -12.81
C CYS A 48 -4.09 24.69 -12.96
N ARG A 49 -4.72 25.65 -12.27
CA ARG A 49 -4.34 27.08 -12.38
C ARG A 49 -3.04 27.39 -11.65
N SER A 50 -2.66 26.55 -10.68
CA SER A 50 -1.35 26.60 -10.03
C SER A 50 -0.89 25.22 -9.60
N GLN A 51 0.43 25.00 -9.57
CA GLN A 51 1.03 23.71 -9.18
C GLN A 51 0.71 23.32 -7.71
N LYS A 52 0.42 24.32 -6.85
CA LYS A 52 -0.02 24.11 -5.47
C LYS A 52 -1.42 23.50 -5.34
N GLU A 53 -2.25 23.56 -6.38
CA GLU A 53 -3.61 23.01 -6.38
C GLU A 53 -3.64 21.52 -6.73
N PHE A 54 -2.60 21.01 -7.39
CA PHE A 54 -2.56 19.63 -7.86
C PHE A 54 -1.87 18.69 -6.87
N SER A 55 -0.55 18.85 -6.71
CA SER A 55 0.26 18.06 -5.79
C SER A 55 1.65 18.69 -5.68
N THR A 56 2.40 18.36 -4.62
CA THR A 56 3.84 18.69 -4.61
C THR A 56 4.57 17.77 -5.60
N LYS A 57 5.70 18.24 -6.13
CA LYS A 57 6.53 17.45 -7.04
C LYS A 57 6.90 16.08 -6.45
N GLU A 58 7.26 16.05 -5.16
CA GLU A 58 7.64 14.84 -4.45
C GLU A 58 6.49 13.85 -4.35
N THR A 59 5.27 14.35 -4.12
CA THR A 59 4.07 13.52 -3.99
C THR A 59 3.68 12.93 -5.34
N TYR A 60 3.80 13.73 -6.41
CA TYR A 60 3.58 13.27 -7.78
C TYR A 60 4.56 12.17 -8.19
N GLU A 61 5.87 12.39 -7.97
CA GLU A 61 6.91 11.40 -8.26
C GLU A 61 6.73 10.12 -7.43
N ALA A 62 6.43 10.25 -6.13
CA ALA A 62 6.18 9.11 -5.27
C ALA A 62 4.95 8.29 -5.72
N PHE A 63 3.91 8.96 -6.20
CA PHE A 63 2.73 8.30 -6.73
C PHE A 63 3.07 7.49 -7.99
N LEU A 64 3.72 8.11 -8.98
CA LEU A 64 4.13 7.43 -10.21
C LEU A 64 5.05 6.24 -9.91
N LEU A 65 6.05 6.43 -9.06
CA LEU A 65 6.97 5.37 -8.64
C LEU A 65 6.21 4.19 -8.01
N THR A 66 5.26 4.47 -7.12
CA THR A 66 4.43 3.45 -6.47
C THR A 66 3.60 2.69 -7.49
N THR A 67 3.03 3.39 -8.47
CA THR A 67 2.23 2.78 -9.54
C THR A 67 3.08 1.86 -10.41
N TYR A 68 4.21 2.33 -10.92
CA TYR A 68 5.13 1.52 -11.74
C TYR A 68 5.63 0.30 -10.97
N PHE A 69 6.05 0.51 -9.72
CA PHE A 69 6.48 -0.58 -8.84
C PHE A 69 5.37 -1.63 -8.66
N THR A 70 4.12 -1.19 -8.45
CA THR A 70 2.98 -2.10 -8.29
C THR A 70 2.76 -2.93 -9.54
N VAL A 71 2.76 -2.32 -10.73
CA VAL A 71 2.58 -3.04 -12.00
C VAL A 71 3.72 -4.03 -12.22
N ALA A 72 4.97 -3.61 -12.03
CA ALA A 72 6.14 -4.48 -12.17
C ALA A 72 6.08 -5.69 -11.23
N CYS A 73 5.70 -5.47 -9.97
CA CYS A 73 5.52 -6.57 -9.03
C CYS A 73 4.40 -7.54 -9.42
N ILE A 74 3.26 -7.03 -9.89
CA ILE A 74 2.16 -7.91 -10.35
C ILE A 74 2.65 -8.76 -11.53
N LYS A 75 3.25 -8.15 -12.54
CA LYS A 75 3.80 -8.85 -13.71
C LYS A 75 4.83 -9.91 -13.29
N TYR A 76 5.77 -9.56 -12.42
CA TYR A 76 6.77 -10.48 -11.90
C TYR A 76 6.15 -11.69 -11.17
N LEU A 77 5.19 -11.45 -10.27
CA LEU A 77 4.55 -12.54 -9.52
C LEU A 77 3.74 -13.49 -10.42
N LEU A 78 3.12 -12.97 -11.48
CA LEU A 78 2.34 -13.78 -12.42
C LEU A 78 3.24 -14.55 -13.39
N ILE A 79 4.27 -13.91 -13.95
CA ILE A 79 5.11 -14.49 -15.01
C ILE A 79 6.21 -15.37 -14.43
N GLU A 80 7.01 -14.83 -13.50
CA GLU A 80 8.22 -15.48 -12.99
C GLU A 80 7.88 -16.45 -11.86
N GLU A 81 7.11 -15.98 -10.88
CA GLU A 81 6.74 -16.78 -9.70
C GLU A 81 5.50 -17.66 -9.93
N LYS A 82 4.82 -17.51 -11.07
CA LYS A 82 3.67 -18.33 -11.52
C LYS A 82 2.54 -18.39 -10.50
N PHE A 83 2.27 -17.27 -9.81
CA PHE A 83 1.10 -17.15 -8.95
C PHE A 83 -0.18 -17.22 -9.79
N LEU A 84 -1.21 -17.90 -9.28
CA LEU A 84 -2.51 -17.99 -9.96
C LEU A 84 -3.21 -16.63 -10.06
N PHE A 85 -3.01 -15.78 -9.08
CA PHE A 85 -3.54 -14.42 -9.06
C PHE A 85 -2.81 -13.57 -8.01
N VAL A 86 -2.96 -12.25 -8.14
CA VAL A 86 -2.35 -11.24 -7.28
C VAL A 86 -3.42 -10.30 -6.73
N LEU A 87 -3.32 -9.98 -5.43
CA LEU A 87 -4.19 -9.05 -4.70
C LEU A 87 -3.39 -7.83 -4.24
N THR A 88 -3.68 -6.66 -4.83
CA THR A 88 -2.94 -5.42 -4.60
C THR A 88 -3.04 -4.90 -3.17
N ARG A 89 -4.12 -5.21 -2.45
CA ARG A 89 -4.26 -4.80 -1.04
C ARG A 89 -3.23 -5.49 -0.13
N LYS A 90 -2.65 -6.61 -0.54
CA LYS A 90 -1.53 -7.22 0.20
C LYS A 90 -0.24 -6.42 0.03
N PHE A 91 -0.07 -5.70 -1.07
CA PHE A 91 1.05 -4.77 -1.25
C PHE A 91 0.92 -3.52 -0.38
N GLN A 92 -0.31 -3.16 0.02
CA GLN A 92 -0.49 -2.11 1.01
C GLN A 92 0.21 -2.45 2.34
N LYS A 93 0.53 -3.73 2.62
CA LYS A 93 1.38 -4.09 3.77
C LYS A 93 2.84 -3.61 3.66
N PHE A 94 3.30 -3.19 2.48
CA PHE A 94 4.60 -2.52 2.32
C PHE A 94 4.57 -1.05 2.72
N ASN A 95 3.42 -0.54 3.20
CA ASN A 95 3.37 0.76 3.82
C ASN A 95 3.99 0.74 5.23
N SER A 96 4.22 1.92 5.80
CA SER A 96 4.78 2.05 7.14
C SER A 96 3.76 1.83 8.27
N ASP A 97 2.51 1.46 7.98
CA ASP A 97 1.47 1.33 9.01
C ASP A 97 1.73 0.20 10.01
N PRO A 98 2.28 -0.98 9.63
CA PRO A 98 2.75 -1.96 10.61
C PRO A 98 3.80 -1.40 11.57
N ILE A 99 4.70 -0.56 11.06
CA ILE A 99 5.72 0.12 11.86
C ILE A 99 5.06 1.14 12.81
N LYS A 100 4.10 1.94 12.32
CA LYS A 100 3.30 2.86 13.15
C LYS A 100 2.52 2.12 14.24
N SER A 101 1.94 0.97 13.90
CA SER A 101 1.22 0.11 14.85
C SER A 101 2.16 -0.44 15.94
N LEU A 102 3.38 -0.81 15.57
CA LEU A 102 4.42 -1.19 16.54
C LEU A 102 4.73 -0.02 17.49
N PHE A 103 4.90 1.20 16.98
CA PHE A 103 5.09 2.38 17.82
C PHE A 103 3.90 2.63 18.75
N GLY A 104 2.67 2.48 18.26
CA GLY A 104 1.45 2.55 19.08
C GLY A 104 1.46 1.50 20.20
N THR A 105 1.85 0.26 19.88
CA THR A 105 1.97 -0.82 20.86
C THR A 105 3.02 -0.51 21.93
N LEU A 106 4.17 0.06 21.54
CA LEU A 106 5.22 0.47 22.47
C LEU A 106 4.73 1.56 23.43
N LEU A 107 4.00 2.55 22.93
CA LEU A 107 3.37 3.59 23.75
C LEU A 107 2.37 3.00 24.73
N MET A 108 1.45 2.15 24.27
CA MET A 108 0.45 1.49 25.12
C MET A 108 1.09 0.62 26.21
N SER A 109 2.16 -0.11 25.87
CA SER A 109 2.90 -0.96 26.81
C SER A 109 3.62 -0.18 27.90
N SER A 110 3.84 1.12 27.67
CA SER A 110 4.53 2.06 28.56
C SER A 110 3.57 3.01 29.28
N GLY A 111 2.27 2.68 29.35
CA GLY A 111 1.25 3.52 29.99
C GLY A 111 0.89 4.79 29.21
N CYS A 112 1.00 4.74 27.88
CA CYS A 112 0.75 5.87 26.98
C CYS A 112 1.68 7.07 27.17
N ASN A 113 2.92 6.83 27.63
CA ASN A 113 3.91 7.89 27.70
C ASN A 113 4.41 8.27 26.29
N TYR A 114 4.01 9.44 25.79
CA TYR A 114 4.37 9.95 24.47
C TYR A 114 5.85 10.36 24.31
N MET A 115 6.61 10.42 25.41
CA MET A 115 8.03 10.73 25.41
C MET A 115 8.84 9.57 25.99
N LEU A 116 8.96 8.50 25.20
CA LEU A 116 9.78 7.35 25.57
C LEU A 116 11.26 7.66 25.39
N ASN A 117 12.07 7.29 26.38
CA ASN A 117 13.52 7.24 26.22
C ASN A 117 13.93 5.91 25.54
N VAL A 118 15.14 5.87 25.01
CA VAL A 118 15.68 4.70 24.29
C VAL A 118 15.62 3.42 25.14
N ARG A 119 15.86 3.53 26.45
CA ARG A 119 15.86 2.37 27.35
C ARG A 119 14.47 1.76 27.51
N SER A 120 13.44 2.60 27.64
CA SER A 120 12.04 2.17 27.71
C SER A 120 11.59 1.52 26.39
N VAL A 121 12.03 2.05 25.25
CA VAL A 121 11.76 1.44 23.93
C VAL A 121 12.39 0.05 23.82
N LEU A 122 13.66 -0.11 24.21
CA LEU A 122 14.36 -1.40 24.17
C LEU A 122 13.68 -2.45 25.06
N GLN A 123 13.29 -2.08 26.28
CA GLN A 123 12.55 -2.98 27.18
C GLN A 123 11.16 -3.33 26.64
N GLY A 124 10.47 -2.37 26.02
CA GLY A 124 9.20 -2.59 25.33
C GLY A 124 9.32 -3.56 24.16
N LEU A 125 10.34 -3.40 23.32
CA LEU A 125 10.64 -4.30 22.21
C LEU A 125 10.99 -5.71 22.70
N GLU A 126 11.84 -5.82 23.73
CA GLU A 126 12.18 -7.11 24.34
C GLU A 126 10.94 -7.81 24.89
N LYS A 127 10.03 -7.07 25.53
CA LYS A 127 8.75 -7.59 26.00
C LYS A 127 7.86 -8.07 24.85
N VAL A 128 7.73 -7.30 23.77
CA VAL A 128 6.96 -7.69 22.58
C VAL A 128 7.51 -8.98 21.97
N LEU A 129 8.83 -9.08 21.82
CA LEU A 129 9.51 -10.27 21.28
C LEU A 129 9.29 -11.51 22.16
N LYS A 130 9.41 -11.37 23.49
CA LYS A 130 9.25 -12.49 24.43
C LYS A 130 7.80 -12.96 24.58
N THR A 131 6.85 -12.04 24.48
CA THR A 131 5.43 -12.36 24.72
C THR A 131 4.66 -12.68 23.44
N GLY A 132 5.22 -12.36 22.27
CA GLY A 132 4.48 -12.43 21.00
C GLY A 132 3.30 -11.46 20.93
N LEU A 133 3.15 -10.54 21.91
CA LEU A 133 2.13 -9.50 21.94
C LEU A 133 2.55 -8.33 21.01
N ALA A 134 2.84 -8.64 19.75
CA ALA A 134 2.67 -7.66 18.71
C ALA A 134 1.16 -7.60 18.49
N ALA A 135 0.54 -6.46 18.84
CA ALA A 135 -0.91 -6.29 18.83
C ALA A 135 -1.53 -6.92 17.57
N SER A 136 -2.16 -8.07 17.74
CA SER A 136 -3.17 -8.63 16.85
C SER A 136 -4.42 -7.75 16.94
N SER A 137 -4.26 -6.46 16.59
CA SER A 137 -5.35 -5.59 16.17
C SER A 137 -5.33 -5.57 14.65
N MET A 138 -5.66 -6.73 14.07
CA MET A 138 -6.05 -6.87 12.68
C MET A 138 -7.25 -7.82 12.66
N ALA A 139 -8.40 -7.28 13.04
CA ALA A 139 -9.71 -7.78 12.64
C ALA A 139 -10.29 -6.78 11.63
#